data_AF-A0A819L3E9-F1
#
_entry.id   AF-A0A819L3E9-F1
#
_cell.length_a   1.000
_cell.length_b   1.000
_cell.length_c   1.000
_cell.angle_alpha   90.00
_cell.angle_beta   90.00
_cell.angle_gamma   90.00
#
_symmetry.space_group_name_H-M   'P 1'
#
loop_
_entity.id
_entity.type
_entity.pdbx_description
1 polymer ?
#
loop_
_entity_poly.entity_id
_entity_poly.type
_entity_poly.pdbx_seq_one_letter_code
_entity_poly.pdbx_strand_id
1 'polypeptide(L)'
;VIVCLHADKSSPTIGLRNFVMPLRASSFHRHELPTIIFVTDLDYIKHEWDMISTFPDIYILNGSPSNPYNLQLICIQDCRQCVIISTLDRENQDTYLVDKSSVLCTLNIRQIEMKSAGFVSIMNLTGQNSFDINTNQAMVLLQNKIRTLTTLTVDSNVQYVEQGDTDEVELEFFLTTPFASGSAFADSVLDCILSCAYYNDNAVNLLRNILTGGVDLQLEEILAEGGGFTQCESVDILKKRNRARVAILEIRELIPDIDSRTNPVTFNVLFCEVIQRFHMIVMGIYRLLDILIRNDPTVDVNKIPGGHKRIVICYPPYNYHMDPSDMVYVMQQSRPYNGHYSRQNSSITAIQTR
;
A
#
# COMPACT_ATOMS: atom_id res chain seq x y z
N VAL A 1 -2.25 -6.18 -7.14
CA VAL A 1 -2.95 -5.96 -5.85
C VAL A 1 -3.85 -7.15 -5.63
N ILE A 2 -3.71 -7.81 -4.48
CA ILE A 2 -4.57 -8.93 -4.11
C ILE A 2 -5.52 -8.43 -3.04
N VAL A 3 -6.80 -8.75 -3.18
CA VAL A 3 -7.84 -8.38 -2.22
C VAL A 3 -8.47 -9.66 -1.68
N CYS A 4 -8.15 -9.99 -0.45
CA CYS A 4 -8.75 -11.08 0.31
C CYS A 4 -10.05 -10.57 0.92
N LEU A 5 -11.19 -11.03 0.40
CA LEU A 5 -12.51 -10.63 0.90
C LEU A 5 -13.12 -11.79 1.67
N HIS A 6 -13.27 -11.61 2.98
CA HIS A 6 -14.08 -12.48 3.83
C HIS A 6 -15.51 -11.98 3.83
N ALA A 7 -16.31 -12.56 2.94
CA ALA A 7 -17.71 -12.25 2.79
C ALA A 7 -18.46 -13.49 2.30
N ASP A 8 -19.65 -13.70 2.85
CA ASP A 8 -20.57 -14.77 2.48
C ASP A 8 -21.72 -14.21 1.63
N LYS A 9 -22.53 -15.09 1.03
CA LYS A 9 -23.69 -14.68 0.23
C LYS A 9 -24.69 -13.77 0.96
N SER A 10 -24.83 -13.93 2.28
CA SER A 10 -25.72 -13.11 3.12
C SER A 10 -25.05 -11.83 3.64
N SER A 11 -23.75 -11.65 3.40
CA SER A 11 -23.02 -10.48 3.87
C SER A 11 -23.51 -9.20 3.16
N PRO A 12 -23.49 -8.06 3.86
CA PRO A 12 -23.80 -6.77 3.24
C PRO A 12 -22.78 -6.41 2.15
N THR A 13 -23.21 -5.58 1.22
CA THR A 13 -22.33 -5.01 0.19
C THR A 13 -21.30 -4.08 0.82
N ILE A 14 -20.01 -4.32 0.56
CA ILE A 14 -18.90 -3.44 0.97
C ILE A 14 -18.84 -2.20 0.06
N GLY A 15 -19.21 -2.36 -1.22
CA GLY A 15 -19.01 -1.33 -2.23
C GLY A 15 -17.60 -1.35 -2.81
N LEU A 16 -17.18 -2.49 -3.35
CA LEU A 16 -15.89 -2.74 -4.01
C LEU A 16 -15.59 -1.72 -5.11
N ARG A 17 -16.62 -1.14 -5.70
CA ARG A 17 -16.49 -0.02 -6.62
C ARG A 17 -15.67 1.14 -6.04
N ASN A 18 -15.88 1.51 -4.79
CA ASN A 18 -15.15 2.61 -4.12
C ASN A 18 -13.68 2.26 -3.91
N PHE A 19 -13.35 0.97 -3.80
CA PHE A 19 -11.98 0.48 -3.74
C PHE A 19 -11.30 0.48 -5.12
N VAL A 20 -12.00 0.03 -6.15
CA VAL A 20 -11.45 -0.10 -7.51
C VAL A 20 -11.31 1.25 -8.20
N MET A 21 -12.26 2.17 -8.01
CA MET A 21 -12.33 3.43 -8.75
C MET A 21 -11.06 4.30 -8.62
N PRO A 22 -10.48 4.52 -7.42
CA PRO A 22 -9.22 5.27 -7.28
C PRO A 22 -8.02 4.58 -7.96
N LEU A 23 -7.98 3.24 -7.93
CA LEU A 23 -6.94 2.43 -8.57
C LEU A 23 -7.06 2.37 -10.10
N ARG A 24 -8.14 2.93 -10.64
CA ARG A 24 -8.42 3.08 -12.07
C ARG A 24 -8.56 4.55 -12.48
N ALA A 25 -8.06 5.46 -11.63
CA ALA A 25 -8.07 6.87 -11.94
C ALA A 25 -7.37 7.17 -13.28
N SER A 26 -7.97 8.06 -14.06
CA SER A 26 -7.49 8.44 -15.41
C SER A 26 -6.12 9.15 -15.43
N SER A 27 -5.61 9.52 -14.26
CA SER A 27 -4.27 10.07 -14.03
C SER A 27 -3.16 9.03 -14.22
N PHE A 28 -3.49 7.73 -14.20
CA PHE A 28 -2.57 6.64 -14.52
C PHE A 28 -2.64 6.26 -16.00
N HIS A 29 -1.51 5.82 -16.55
CA HIS A 29 -1.47 5.21 -17.86
C HIS A 29 -1.89 3.75 -17.80
N ARG A 30 -2.39 3.20 -18.91
CA ARG A 30 -2.87 1.81 -19.00
C ARG A 30 -1.86 0.79 -18.46
N HIS A 31 -0.57 0.97 -18.76
CA HIS A 31 0.50 0.07 -18.33
C HIS A 31 0.91 0.25 -16.86
N GLU A 32 0.57 1.38 -16.23
CA GLU A 32 0.83 1.64 -14.81
C GLU A 32 -0.28 1.07 -13.91
N LEU A 33 -1.42 0.68 -14.48
CA LEU A 33 -2.56 0.19 -13.72
C LEU A 33 -2.24 -1.16 -13.08
N PRO A 34 -2.40 -1.29 -11.76
CA PRO A 34 -2.17 -2.57 -11.10
C PRO A 34 -3.29 -3.55 -11.44
N THR A 35 -2.94 -4.77 -11.81
CA THR A 35 -3.88 -5.88 -11.85
C THR A 35 -4.48 -6.12 -10.46
N ILE A 36 -5.80 -6.22 -10.37
CA ILE A 36 -6.52 -6.49 -9.11
C ILE A 36 -7.06 -7.91 -9.18
N ILE A 37 -6.78 -8.70 -8.14
CA ILE A 37 -7.28 -10.07 -8.01
C ILE A 37 -8.08 -10.16 -6.71
N PHE A 38 -9.38 -10.42 -6.82
CA PHE A 38 -10.25 -10.67 -5.67
C PHE A 38 -10.25 -12.15 -5.33
N VAL A 39 -10.05 -12.48 -4.05
CA VAL A 39 -10.12 -13.84 -3.52
C VAL A 39 -11.33 -13.91 -2.61
N THR A 40 -12.41 -14.52 -3.11
CA THR A 40 -13.71 -14.54 -2.42
C THR A 40 -14.61 -15.62 -2.98
N ASP A 41 -15.78 -15.82 -2.37
CA ASP A 41 -16.82 -16.67 -2.92
C ASP A 41 -17.48 -16.00 -4.13
N LEU A 42 -17.69 -16.77 -5.20
CA LEU A 42 -18.43 -16.33 -6.37
C LEU A 42 -19.85 -15.89 -6.04
N ASP A 43 -20.47 -16.45 -5.01
CA ASP A 43 -21.84 -16.06 -4.64
C ASP A 43 -21.90 -14.65 -4.07
N TYR A 44 -20.89 -14.21 -3.32
CA TYR A 44 -20.81 -12.82 -2.85
C TYR A 44 -20.53 -11.87 -4.02
N ILE A 45 -19.47 -12.14 -4.80
CA ILE A 45 -19.01 -11.18 -5.82
C ILE A 45 -20.05 -10.90 -6.91
N LYS A 46 -20.94 -11.86 -7.20
CA LYS A 46 -22.05 -11.67 -8.15
C LYS A 46 -22.94 -10.49 -7.80
N HIS A 47 -23.13 -10.18 -6.51
CA HIS A 47 -23.96 -9.06 -6.06
C HIS A 47 -23.33 -7.69 -6.36
N GLU A 48 -22.01 -7.61 -6.47
CA GLU A 48 -21.28 -6.35 -6.72
C GLU A 48 -20.60 -6.30 -8.10
N TRP A 49 -20.62 -7.41 -8.85
CA TRP A 49 -19.89 -7.55 -10.11
C TRP A 49 -20.29 -6.48 -11.13
N ASP A 50 -21.59 -6.18 -11.24
CA ASP A 50 -22.09 -5.18 -12.18
C ASP A 50 -21.44 -3.81 -11.97
N MET A 51 -21.11 -3.47 -10.71
CA MET A 51 -20.48 -2.20 -10.35
C MET A 51 -18.99 -2.12 -10.72
N ILE A 52 -18.31 -3.26 -10.84
CA ILE A 52 -16.86 -3.34 -11.09
C ILE A 52 -16.49 -3.90 -12.47
N SER A 53 -17.42 -4.57 -13.15
CA SER A 53 -17.21 -5.23 -14.46
C SER A 53 -16.75 -4.29 -15.58
N THR A 54 -17.03 -3.00 -15.43
CA THR A 54 -16.64 -1.94 -16.38
C THR A 54 -15.16 -1.58 -16.32
N PHE A 55 -14.47 -1.95 -15.23
CA PHE A 55 -13.07 -1.62 -15.04
C PHE A 55 -12.15 -2.70 -15.61
N PRO A 56 -10.98 -2.30 -16.17
CA PRO A 56 -10.06 -3.26 -16.75
C PRO A 56 -9.15 -3.95 -15.71
N ASP A 57 -8.56 -5.08 -16.11
CA ASP A 57 -7.56 -5.86 -15.36
C ASP A 57 -8.02 -6.26 -13.95
N ILE A 58 -9.27 -6.71 -13.87
CA ILE A 58 -9.88 -7.28 -12.67
C ILE A 58 -10.08 -8.76 -12.89
N TYR A 59 -9.59 -9.56 -11.94
CA TYR A 59 -9.72 -11.01 -11.94
C TYR A 59 -10.31 -11.47 -10.62
N ILE A 60 -10.99 -12.61 -10.64
CA ILE A 60 -11.59 -13.24 -9.46
C ILE A 60 -11.03 -14.65 -9.35
N LEU A 61 -10.46 -14.97 -8.19
CA LEU A 61 -10.24 -16.34 -7.78
C LEU A 61 -11.41 -16.77 -6.88
N ASN A 62 -12.15 -17.77 -7.34
CA ASN A 62 -13.17 -18.41 -6.51
C ASN A 62 -12.49 -19.22 -5.39
N GLY A 63 -12.74 -18.83 -4.15
CA GLY A 63 -12.33 -19.60 -2.99
C GLY A 63 -12.10 -18.75 -1.75
N SER A 64 -12.00 -19.41 -0.60
CA SER A 64 -11.74 -18.73 0.66
C SER A 64 -10.32 -18.17 0.71
N PRO A 65 -10.13 -16.89 1.11
CA PRO A 65 -8.81 -16.31 1.35
C PRO A 65 -8.09 -16.92 2.57
N SER A 66 -8.80 -17.65 3.43
CA SER A 66 -8.19 -18.36 4.56
C SER A 66 -7.41 -19.59 4.13
N ASN A 67 -7.63 -20.11 2.91
CA ASN A 67 -6.92 -21.27 2.40
C ASN A 67 -5.55 -20.86 1.83
N PRO A 68 -4.42 -21.31 2.40
CA PRO A 68 -3.08 -20.96 1.92
C PRO A 68 -2.82 -21.42 0.48
N TYR A 69 -3.46 -22.50 0.02
CA TYR A 69 -3.32 -22.97 -1.36
C TYR A 69 -3.81 -21.93 -2.37
N ASN A 70 -4.95 -21.28 -2.10
CA ASN A 70 -5.50 -20.24 -2.97
C ASN A 70 -4.56 -19.03 -3.06
N LEU A 71 -3.94 -18.65 -1.94
CA LEU A 71 -2.98 -17.55 -1.90
C LEU A 71 -1.68 -17.89 -2.64
N GLN A 72 -1.23 -19.15 -2.58
CA GLN A 72 -0.08 -19.63 -3.33
C GLN A 72 -0.35 -19.69 -4.85
N LEU A 73 -1.56 -20.09 -5.26
CA LEU A 73 -1.97 -20.10 -6.67
C LEU A 73 -1.89 -18.73 -7.33
N ILE A 74 -2.13 -17.65 -6.57
CA ILE A 74 -2.05 -16.27 -7.06
C ILE A 74 -0.63 -15.70 -6.96
N CYS A 75 0.33 -16.49 -6.47
CA CYS A 75 1.70 -16.03 -6.21
C CYS A 75 1.72 -14.79 -5.30
N ILE A 76 1.06 -14.88 -4.12
CA ILE A 76 0.96 -13.76 -3.18
C ILE A 76 2.31 -13.11 -2.80
N GLN A 77 3.41 -13.86 -2.87
CA GLN A 77 4.77 -13.37 -2.66
C GLN A 77 5.19 -12.24 -3.62
N ASP A 78 4.65 -12.23 -4.85
CA ASP A 78 4.98 -11.24 -5.88
C ASP A 78 3.98 -10.06 -5.90
N CYS A 79 3.07 -10.03 -4.92
CA CYS A 79 2.05 -8.99 -4.88
C CYS A 79 2.63 -7.66 -4.38
N ARG A 80 2.23 -6.56 -5.03
CA ARG A 80 2.58 -5.20 -4.58
C ARG A 80 1.96 -4.84 -3.23
N GLN A 81 0.73 -5.29 -3.01
CA GLN A 81 -0.05 -5.07 -1.79
C GLN A 81 -1.12 -6.17 -1.73
N CYS A 82 -1.27 -6.76 -0.55
CA CYS A 82 -2.40 -7.59 -0.16
C CYS A 82 -3.31 -6.79 0.76
N VAL A 83 -4.59 -6.67 0.42
CA VAL A 83 -5.60 -6.00 1.24
C VAL A 83 -6.56 -7.05 1.77
N ILE A 84 -6.78 -7.08 3.07
CA ILE A 84 -7.71 -8.00 3.73
C ILE A 84 -8.88 -7.18 4.23
N ILE A 85 -10.07 -7.53 3.74
CA ILE A 85 -11.33 -6.88 4.11
C ILE A 85 -12.27 -7.98 4.58
N SER A 86 -12.84 -7.80 5.77
CA SER A 86 -13.90 -8.66 6.27
C SER A 86 -15.20 -7.88 6.34
N THR A 87 -16.29 -8.51 5.92
CA THR A 87 -17.62 -8.03 6.32
C THR A 87 -17.87 -8.37 7.78
N LEU A 88 -18.66 -7.55 8.45
CA LEU A 88 -19.08 -7.77 9.82
C LEU A 88 -19.98 -9.02 9.92
N ASP A 89 -19.52 -10.03 10.64
CA ASP A 89 -20.38 -11.09 11.16
C ASP A 89 -21.13 -10.55 12.37
N ARG A 90 -22.27 -9.88 12.12
CA ARG A 90 -23.12 -9.27 13.17
C ARG A 90 -23.70 -10.27 14.18
N GLU A 91 -23.49 -11.56 13.97
CA GLU A 91 -23.98 -12.64 14.84
C GLU A 91 -23.07 -12.90 16.05
N ASN A 92 -21.84 -12.38 16.05
CA ASN A 92 -20.89 -12.61 17.14
C ASN A 92 -21.06 -11.56 18.24
N GLN A 93 -21.46 -12.00 19.44
CA GLN A 93 -21.62 -11.14 20.63
C GLN A 93 -20.28 -10.72 21.24
N ASP A 94 -19.19 -11.45 20.96
CA ASP A 94 -17.87 -11.19 21.50
C ASP A 94 -17.06 -10.25 20.60
N THR A 95 -16.77 -9.05 21.10
CA THR A 95 -15.97 -8.01 20.43
C THR A 95 -14.59 -8.53 19.97
N TYR A 96 -13.97 -9.44 20.72
CA TYR A 96 -12.67 -10.03 20.36
C TYR A 96 -12.72 -10.97 19.14
N LEU A 97 -13.90 -11.48 18.79
CA LEU A 97 -14.06 -12.44 17.70
C LEU A 97 -14.48 -11.79 16.38
N VAL A 98 -14.82 -10.49 16.40
CA VAL A 98 -15.33 -9.77 15.21
C VAL A 98 -14.30 -9.79 14.07
N ASP A 99 -13.02 -9.56 14.37
CA ASP A 99 -11.95 -9.51 13.36
C ASP A 99 -11.20 -10.83 13.17
N LYS A 100 -11.75 -11.95 13.65
CA LYS A 100 -11.08 -13.27 13.64
C LYS A 100 -10.62 -13.68 12.23
N SER A 101 -11.48 -13.49 11.23
CA SER A 101 -11.21 -13.82 9.82
C SER A 101 -10.03 -13.01 9.26
N SER A 102 -10.06 -11.69 9.47
CA SER A 102 -9.03 -10.75 9.05
C SER A 102 -7.68 -11.09 9.67
N VAL A 103 -7.65 -11.21 11.01
CA VAL A 103 -6.41 -11.50 11.76
C VAL A 103 -5.83 -12.86 11.34
N LEU A 104 -6.67 -13.91 11.26
CA LEU A 104 -6.20 -15.24 10.89
C LEU A 104 -5.64 -15.26 9.45
N CYS A 105 -6.25 -14.52 8.53
CA CYS A 105 -5.74 -14.39 7.17
C CYS A 105 -4.37 -13.72 7.15
N THR A 106 -4.19 -12.63 7.92
CA THR A 106 -2.90 -11.95 8.04
C THR A 106 -1.82 -12.88 8.60
N LEU A 107 -2.15 -13.66 9.63
CA LEU A 107 -1.22 -14.66 10.18
C LEU A 107 -0.88 -15.76 9.18
N ASN A 108 -1.85 -16.24 8.39
CA ASN A 108 -1.62 -17.24 7.36
C ASN A 108 -0.67 -16.72 6.26
N ILE A 109 -0.83 -15.47 5.82
CA ILE A 109 0.05 -14.84 4.82
C ILE A 109 1.48 -14.74 5.36
N ARG A 110 1.64 -14.31 6.61
CA ARG A 110 2.95 -14.25 7.27
C ARG A 110 3.59 -15.62 7.41
N GLN A 111 2.80 -16.66 7.63
CA GLN A 111 3.31 -18.02 7.69
C GLN A 111 3.81 -18.51 6.32
N ILE A 112 3.16 -18.10 5.22
CA ILE A 112 3.63 -18.37 3.85
C ILE A 112 4.96 -17.64 3.59
N GLU A 113 5.07 -16.38 4.02
CA GLU A 113 6.30 -15.58 3.96
C GLU A 113 7.46 -16.28 4.69
N MET A 114 7.24 -16.69 5.96
CA MET A 114 8.24 -17.39 6.76
C MET A 114 8.67 -18.73 6.15
N LYS A 115 7.74 -19.51 5.59
CA LYS A 115 8.06 -20.77 4.90
C LYS A 115 8.93 -20.54 3.67
N SER A 116 8.65 -19.47 2.92
CA SER A 116 9.41 -19.10 1.72
C SER A 116 10.84 -18.67 2.09
N ALA A 117 10.97 -17.85 3.15
CA ALA A 117 12.28 -17.45 3.70
C ALA A 117 13.09 -18.63 4.27
N GLY A 118 12.42 -19.54 4.99
CA GLY A 118 13.04 -20.74 5.56
C GLY A 118 13.54 -21.71 4.47
N PHE A 119 12.81 -21.85 3.36
CA PHE A 119 13.24 -22.65 2.22
C PHE A 119 14.52 -22.12 1.58
N VAL A 120 14.64 -20.80 1.40
CA VAL A 120 15.86 -20.16 0.89
C VAL A 120 17.06 -20.39 1.83
N SER A 121 16.86 -20.27 3.14
CA SER A 121 17.91 -20.57 4.13
C SER A 121 18.38 -22.03 4.09
N ILE A 122 17.46 -23.00 3.96
CA ILE A 122 17.81 -24.43 3.85
C ILE A 122 18.52 -24.73 2.51
N MET A 123 18.10 -24.09 1.42
CA MET A 123 18.75 -24.26 0.12
C MET A 123 20.19 -23.71 0.12
N ASN A 124 20.43 -22.59 0.82
CA ASN A 124 21.78 -22.08 1.07
C ASN A 124 22.65 -23.01 1.95
N LEU A 125 22.04 -23.72 2.91
CA LEU A 125 22.75 -24.61 3.82
C LEU A 125 23.05 -25.99 3.23
N THR A 126 22.19 -26.50 2.34
CA THR A 126 22.31 -27.87 1.82
C THR A 126 23.22 -28.01 0.60
N GLY A 127 23.71 -26.91 0.01
CA GLY A 127 24.72 -26.92 -1.05
C GLY A 127 24.34 -27.70 -2.33
N GLN A 128 23.10 -28.18 -2.43
CA GLN A 128 22.58 -28.92 -3.58
C GLN A 128 21.80 -27.97 -4.48
N ASN A 129 22.54 -27.09 -5.14
CA ASN A 129 22.38 -26.75 -6.55
C ASN A 129 23.34 -25.61 -6.85
N SER A 130 24.20 -25.85 -7.83
CA SER A 130 25.10 -24.91 -8.49
C SER A 130 24.31 -23.84 -9.27
N PHE A 131 23.61 -22.99 -8.53
CA PHE A 131 23.28 -21.64 -8.95
C PHE A 131 23.94 -20.74 -7.93
N ASP A 132 24.94 -19.96 -8.35
CA ASP A 132 25.56 -18.90 -7.55
C ASP A 132 24.49 -17.84 -7.23
N ILE A 133 23.61 -18.12 -6.26
CA ILE A 133 22.75 -17.13 -5.64
C ILE A 133 23.71 -16.29 -4.80
N ASN A 134 24.25 -15.24 -5.39
CA ASN A 134 24.99 -14.21 -4.68
C ASN A 134 24.24 -13.90 -3.37
N THR A 135 24.95 -13.81 -2.25
CA THR A 135 24.38 -13.51 -0.92
C THR A 135 23.41 -12.31 -0.91
N ASN A 136 23.57 -11.40 -1.88
CA ASN A 136 22.65 -10.30 -2.17
C ASN A 136 21.27 -10.73 -2.67
N GLN A 137 21.14 -11.79 -3.49
CA GLN A 137 19.86 -12.33 -3.97
C GLN A 137 19.10 -13.10 -2.89
N ALA A 138 19.81 -13.81 -1.99
CA ALA A 138 19.20 -14.40 -0.80
C ALA A 138 18.66 -13.34 0.17
N MET A 139 19.38 -12.21 0.31
CA MET A 139 18.89 -11.01 1.00
C MET A 139 17.67 -10.37 0.30
N VAL A 140 17.65 -10.33 -1.04
CA VAL A 140 16.49 -9.80 -1.80
C VAL A 140 15.24 -10.68 -1.62
N LEU A 141 15.40 -12.01 -1.53
CA LEU A 141 14.30 -12.93 -1.23
C LEU A 141 13.85 -12.85 0.24
N LEU A 142 14.75 -12.53 1.18
CA LEU A 142 14.42 -12.16 2.57
C LEU A 142 13.79 -10.76 2.69
N GLN A 143 14.01 -9.89 1.70
CA GLN A 143 13.50 -8.51 1.67
C GLN A 143 12.08 -8.38 1.11
N ASN A 144 11.56 -9.37 0.39
CA ASN A 144 10.21 -9.33 -0.16
C ASN A 144 9.17 -9.74 0.89
N LYS A 145 9.11 -8.96 1.97
CA LYS A 145 7.99 -9.02 2.91
C LYS A 145 6.71 -8.62 2.18
N ILE A 146 5.70 -9.49 2.26
CA ILE A 146 4.39 -9.23 1.66
C ILE A 146 3.78 -8.03 2.39
N ARG A 147 3.50 -6.95 1.64
CA ARG A 147 2.84 -5.76 2.21
C ARG A 147 1.36 -6.06 2.40
N THR A 148 0.96 -6.29 3.64
CA THR A 148 -0.43 -6.56 4.04
C THR A 148 -1.06 -5.32 4.64
N LEU A 149 -2.27 -4.98 4.21
CA LEU A 149 -3.16 -4.01 4.87
C LEU A 149 -4.38 -4.77 5.38
N THR A 150 -4.57 -4.78 6.70
CA THR A 150 -5.69 -5.47 7.37
C THR A 150 -6.69 -4.45 7.88
N THR A 151 -7.94 -4.54 7.45
CA THR A 151 -9.02 -3.74 8.04
C THR A 151 -9.50 -4.36 9.34
N LEU A 152 -9.62 -3.55 10.39
CA LEU A 152 -10.11 -3.94 11.71
C LEU A 152 -11.34 -3.13 12.07
N THR A 153 -12.31 -3.79 12.68
CA THR A 153 -13.51 -3.16 13.22
C THR A 153 -13.32 -2.77 14.68
N VAL A 154 -12.46 -3.51 15.41
CA VAL A 154 -12.15 -3.27 16.81
C VAL A 154 -10.66 -2.93 16.97
N ASP A 155 -10.40 -1.74 17.52
CA ASP A 155 -9.05 -1.22 17.72
C ASP A 155 -8.15 -2.14 18.54
N SER A 156 -8.68 -2.75 19.61
CA SER A 156 -7.91 -3.63 20.51
C SER A 156 -7.43 -4.92 19.86
N ASN A 157 -8.01 -5.32 18.72
CA ASN A 157 -7.59 -6.51 17.98
C ASN A 157 -6.28 -6.28 17.18
N VAL A 158 -5.79 -5.04 17.10
CA VAL A 158 -4.53 -4.70 16.41
C VAL A 158 -3.32 -5.46 16.95
N GLN A 159 -3.32 -5.77 18.26
CA GLN A 159 -2.26 -6.53 18.93
C GLN A 159 -2.07 -7.94 18.34
N TYR A 160 -3.11 -8.51 17.71
CA TYR A 160 -3.05 -9.85 17.13
C TYR A 160 -2.53 -9.87 15.69
N VAL A 161 -2.44 -8.69 15.04
CA VAL A 161 -1.94 -8.57 13.67
C VAL A 161 -0.45 -8.91 13.62
N GLU A 162 0.31 -8.48 14.63
CA GLU A 162 1.76 -8.67 14.68
C GLU A 162 2.21 -9.44 15.92
N GLN A 163 2.70 -10.67 15.70
CA GLN A 163 3.33 -11.47 16.74
C GLN A 163 4.77 -11.00 16.97
N GLY A 164 5.07 -10.55 18.18
CA GLY A 164 6.43 -10.13 18.58
C GLY A 164 6.63 -8.63 18.73
N ASP A 165 5.56 -7.83 18.65
CA ASP A 165 5.61 -6.42 19.01
C ASP A 165 5.66 -6.28 20.53
N THR A 166 6.46 -5.32 21.01
CA THR A 166 6.65 -5.03 22.45
C THR A 166 5.67 -3.98 22.96
N ASP A 167 4.64 -3.67 22.17
CA ASP A 167 3.66 -2.63 22.48
C ASP A 167 2.93 -2.99 23.79
N GLU A 168 2.73 -2.00 24.65
CA GLU A 168 1.98 -2.18 25.90
C GLU A 168 0.50 -2.48 25.59
N VAL A 169 -0.13 -3.34 26.40
CA VAL A 169 -1.51 -3.84 26.18
C VAL A 169 -2.56 -2.72 26.16
N GLU A 170 -2.26 -1.55 26.74
CA GLU A 170 -3.18 -0.41 26.85
C GLU A 170 -2.79 0.78 25.94
N LEU A 171 -1.91 0.55 24.96
CA LEU A 171 -1.51 1.60 24.03
C LEU A 171 -2.69 2.03 23.13
N GLU A 172 -2.84 3.33 22.90
CA GLU A 172 -3.84 3.85 21.96
C GLU A 172 -3.54 3.37 20.52
N PHE A 173 -4.59 3.08 19.74
CA PHE A 173 -4.47 2.47 18.42
C PHE A 173 -3.48 3.19 17.49
N PHE A 174 -3.49 4.52 17.48
CA PHE A 174 -2.64 5.31 16.58
C PHE A 174 -1.15 5.32 16.96
N LEU A 175 -0.81 4.88 18.18
CA LEU A 175 0.57 4.73 18.63
C LEU A 175 1.12 3.33 18.35
N THR A 176 0.26 2.38 17.96
CA THR A 176 0.68 1.00 17.73
C THR A 176 1.55 0.87 16.49
N THR A 177 2.51 -0.06 16.54
CA THR A 177 3.41 -0.34 15.43
C THR A 177 2.68 -0.74 14.13
N PRO A 178 1.60 -1.56 14.17
CA PRO A 178 0.90 -1.98 12.96
C PRO A 178 0.17 -0.82 12.26
N PHE A 179 -0.35 0.15 13.02
CA PHE A 179 -0.92 1.38 12.48
C PHE A 179 0.16 2.30 11.92
N ALA A 180 1.21 2.60 12.69
CA ALA A 180 2.29 3.49 12.27
C ALA A 180 3.04 3.00 11.01
N SER A 181 3.07 1.68 10.82
CA SER A 181 3.65 1.05 9.62
C SER A 181 2.73 1.00 8.40
N GLY A 182 1.45 1.30 8.58
CA GLY A 182 0.42 1.21 7.54
C GLY A 182 -0.02 -0.22 7.21
N SER A 183 0.10 -1.15 8.16
CA SER A 183 -0.30 -2.56 7.99
C SER A 183 -1.69 -2.88 8.56
N ALA A 184 -2.19 -2.05 9.47
CA ALA A 184 -3.53 -2.12 10.02
C ALA A 184 -4.28 -0.80 9.80
N PHE A 185 -5.58 -0.89 9.53
CA PHE A 185 -6.48 0.24 9.41
C PHE A 185 -7.76 -0.05 10.16
N ALA A 186 -8.15 0.82 11.08
CA ALA A 186 -9.37 0.66 11.87
C ALA A 186 -10.46 1.64 11.42
N ASP A 187 -11.71 1.19 11.48
CA ASP A 187 -12.88 2.01 11.12
C ASP A 187 -13.04 3.24 12.03
N SER A 188 -12.62 3.12 13.30
CA SER A 188 -12.64 4.20 14.32
C SER A 188 -11.89 5.46 13.89
N VAL A 189 -10.86 5.34 13.06
CA VAL A 189 -10.08 6.49 12.56
C VAL A 189 -10.93 7.40 11.66
N LEU A 190 -11.97 6.85 11.02
CA LEU A 190 -12.87 7.64 10.19
C LEU A 190 -13.80 8.54 11.02
N ASP A 191 -14.01 8.25 12.30
CA ASP A 191 -14.81 9.12 13.19
C ASP A 191 -14.16 10.50 13.37
N CYS A 192 -12.82 10.57 13.28
CA CYS A 192 -12.09 11.84 13.27
C CYS A 192 -12.44 12.71 12.04
N ILE A 193 -12.86 12.11 10.92
CA ILE A 193 -13.26 12.88 9.73
C ILE A 193 -14.54 13.66 10.01
N LEU A 194 -15.45 13.16 10.85
CA LEU A 194 -16.69 13.86 11.20
C LEU A 194 -16.40 15.18 11.92
N SER A 195 -15.44 15.20 12.84
CA SER A 195 -15.03 16.42 13.52
C SER A 195 -14.31 17.38 12.57
N CYS A 196 -13.45 16.86 11.68
CA CYS A 196 -12.82 17.69 10.63
C CYS A 196 -13.86 18.31 9.69
N ALA A 197 -14.90 17.56 9.33
CA ALA A 197 -16.02 18.03 8.51
C ALA A 197 -16.74 19.21 9.17
N TYR A 198 -17.00 19.11 10.47
CA TYR A 198 -17.66 20.16 11.23
C TYR A 198 -16.87 21.48 11.24
N TYR A 199 -15.53 21.41 11.38
CA TYR A 199 -14.70 22.61 11.43
C TYR A 199 -14.34 23.19 10.06
N ASN A 200 -14.20 22.34 9.05
CA ASN A 200 -13.77 22.79 7.72
C ASN A 200 -14.38 21.91 6.61
N ASP A 201 -15.44 22.43 6.00
CA ASP A 201 -16.10 21.81 4.85
C ASP A 201 -15.12 21.53 3.69
N ASN A 202 -14.12 22.40 3.51
CA ASN A 202 -13.14 22.24 2.43
C ASN A 202 -12.15 21.10 2.69
N ALA A 203 -11.91 20.73 3.95
CA ALA A 203 -10.97 19.66 4.29
C ALA A 203 -11.48 18.30 3.81
N VAL A 204 -12.77 18.02 3.99
CA VAL A 204 -13.41 16.78 3.51
C VAL A 204 -13.42 16.74 1.99
N ASN A 205 -13.75 17.85 1.33
CA ASN A 205 -13.71 17.94 -0.14
C ASN A 205 -12.29 17.71 -0.67
N LEU A 206 -11.27 18.25 -0.01
CA LEU A 206 -9.88 18.02 -0.35
C LEU A 206 -9.48 16.55 -0.20
N LEU A 207 -9.81 15.93 0.94
CA LEU A 207 -9.55 14.51 1.19
C LEU A 207 -10.25 13.63 0.16
N ARG A 208 -11.52 13.91 -0.14
CA ARG A 208 -12.29 13.20 -1.16
C ARG A 208 -11.62 13.29 -2.52
N ASN A 209 -11.14 14.48 -2.93
CA ASN A 209 -10.47 14.67 -4.21
C ASN A 209 -9.15 13.91 -4.30
N ILE A 210 -8.36 13.89 -3.21
CA ILE A 210 -7.09 13.17 -3.16
C ILE A 210 -7.31 11.65 -3.17
N LEU A 211 -8.26 11.15 -2.37
CA LEU A 211 -8.50 9.72 -2.19
C LEU A 211 -9.28 9.08 -3.35
N THR A 212 -10.33 9.75 -3.85
CA THR A 212 -11.18 9.18 -4.92
C THR A 212 -10.61 9.40 -6.32
N GLY A 213 -9.52 10.16 -6.43
CA GLY A 213 -8.92 10.54 -7.72
C GLY A 213 -9.69 11.65 -8.44
N GLY A 214 -10.50 12.43 -7.72
CA GLY A 214 -11.27 13.57 -8.23
C GLY A 214 -12.61 13.18 -8.85
N VAL A 215 -13.45 12.48 -8.09
CA VAL A 215 -14.86 12.27 -8.45
C VAL A 215 -15.57 13.63 -8.42
N ASP A 216 -16.15 14.01 -9.55
CA ASP A 216 -16.93 15.25 -9.69
C ASP A 216 -18.37 15.01 -9.22
N LEU A 217 -19.05 16.05 -8.73
CA LEU A 217 -20.46 15.97 -8.31
C LEU A 217 -21.37 15.48 -9.45
N GLN A 218 -21.05 15.88 -10.69
CA GLN A 218 -21.75 15.40 -11.89
C GLN A 218 -21.66 13.88 -12.06
N LEU A 219 -20.49 13.32 -11.74
CA LEU A 219 -20.30 11.88 -11.83
C LEU A 219 -21.14 11.20 -10.76
N GLU A 220 -21.19 11.73 -9.54
CA GLU A 220 -22.05 11.18 -8.48
C GLU A 220 -23.53 11.18 -8.82
N GLU A 221 -24.02 12.25 -9.45
CA GLU A 221 -25.41 12.35 -9.88
C GLU A 221 -25.75 11.27 -10.91
N ILE A 222 -24.91 11.08 -11.94
CA ILE A 222 -25.08 10.01 -12.94
C ILE A 222 -25.12 8.63 -12.26
N LEU A 223 -24.29 8.43 -11.25
CA LEU A 223 -24.22 7.15 -10.54
C LEU A 223 -25.41 6.94 -9.60
N ALA A 224 -25.94 8.01 -9.02
CA ALA A 224 -27.15 7.99 -8.22
C ALA A 224 -28.39 7.68 -9.08
N GLU A 225 -28.41 8.11 -10.34
CA GLU A 225 -29.43 7.76 -11.33
C GLU A 225 -29.33 6.29 -11.81
N GLY A 226 -28.32 5.54 -11.34
CA GLY A 226 -28.05 4.17 -11.79
C GLY A 226 -27.29 4.11 -13.12
N GLY A 227 -26.79 5.25 -13.61
CA GLY A 227 -25.92 5.31 -14.77
C GLY A 227 -24.59 4.59 -14.52
N GLY A 228 -24.17 3.78 -15.49
CA GLY A 228 -22.84 3.16 -15.49
C GLY A 228 -21.76 4.07 -16.07
N PHE A 229 -20.52 3.59 -16.08
CA PHE A 229 -19.45 4.25 -16.82
C PHE A 229 -19.64 4.03 -18.32
N THR A 230 -19.70 5.13 -19.08
CA THR A 230 -19.75 5.10 -20.55
C THR A 230 -18.42 5.59 -21.12
N GLN A 231 -18.00 5.00 -22.23
CA GLN A 231 -16.80 5.46 -22.94
C GLN A 231 -17.12 6.80 -23.63
N CYS A 232 -16.24 7.78 -23.44
CA CYS A 232 -16.34 9.08 -24.11
C CYS A 232 -14.95 9.54 -24.54
N GLU A 233 -14.82 9.91 -25.82
CA GLU A 233 -13.55 10.31 -26.43
C GLU A 233 -13.58 11.80 -26.80
N SER A 234 -13.85 12.66 -25.82
CA SER A 234 -13.79 14.11 -26.00
C SER A 234 -12.42 14.67 -25.57
N VAL A 235 -11.89 15.61 -26.36
CA VAL A 235 -10.60 16.27 -26.11
C VAL A 235 -10.60 17.03 -24.78
N ASP A 236 -11.75 17.61 -24.38
CA ASP A 236 -11.86 18.32 -23.11
C ASP A 236 -11.86 17.39 -21.90
N ILE A 237 -12.34 16.15 -22.07
CA ILE A 237 -12.26 15.10 -21.03
C ILE A 237 -10.81 14.64 -20.87
N LEU A 238 -10.03 14.55 -21.96
CA LEU A 238 -8.62 14.21 -21.88
C LEU A 238 -7.80 15.23 -21.08
N LYS A 239 -8.14 16.53 -21.16
CA LYS A 239 -7.51 17.57 -20.32
C LYS A 239 -7.76 17.35 -18.84
N LYS A 240 -8.94 16.82 -18.46
CA LYS A 240 -9.27 16.47 -17.06
C LYS A 240 -8.41 15.33 -16.49
N ARG A 241 -7.53 14.69 -17.28
CA ARG A 241 -6.59 13.65 -16.80
C ARG A 241 -5.38 14.22 -16.06
N ASN A 242 -5.05 15.50 -16.25
CA ASN A 242 -3.88 16.16 -15.67
C ASN A 242 -4.08 16.51 -14.19
N ARG A 243 -4.41 15.52 -13.37
CA ARG A 243 -4.55 15.65 -11.91
C ARG A 243 -3.27 15.21 -11.21
N ALA A 244 -3.04 15.77 -10.03
CA ALA A 244 -1.99 15.28 -9.14
C ALA A 244 -2.33 13.88 -8.64
N ARG A 245 -1.32 13.04 -8.47
CA ARG A 245 -1.42 11.68 -7.92
C ARG A 245 -0.45 11.52 -6.76
N VAL A 246 -0.82 10.72 -5.78
CA VAL A 246 0.08 10.34 -4.69
C VAL A 246 0.93 9.16 -5.14
N ALA A 247 2.24 9.29 -4.98
CA ALA A 247 3.21 8.24 -5.25
C ALA A 247 4.21 8.13 -4.10
N ILE A 248 4.79 6.95 -3.95
CA ILE A 248 5.93 6.71 -3.06
C ILE A 248 7.13 6.55 -3.97
N LEU A 249 8.17 7.34 -3.74
CA LEU A 249 9.43 7.28 -4.49
C LEU A 249 10.59 6.98 -3.53
N GLU A 250 11.59 6.27 -4.03
CA GLU A 250 12.84 6.06 -3.28
C GLU A 250 13.71 7.32 -3.38
N ILE A 251 14.42 7.67 -2.31
CA ILE A 251 15.28 8.86 -2.33
C ILE A 251 16.39 8.73 -3.37
N ARG A 252 16.88 7.51 -3.62
CA ARG A 252 17.90 7.22 -4.64
C ARG A 252 17.45 7.62 -6.05
N GLU A 253 16.15 7.56 -6.36
CA GLU A 253 15.61 8.02 -7.64
C GLU A 253 15.58 9.55 -7.75
N LEU A 254 15.38 10.24 -6.62
CA LEU A 254 15.29 11.70 -6.56
C LEU A 254 16.67 12.36 -6.51
N ILE A 255 17.60 11.74 -5.77
CA ILE A 255 18.96 12.20 -5.54
C ILE A 255 19.90 11.01 -5.76
N PRO A 256 20.36 10.77 -7.00
CA PRO A 256 21.20 9.61 -7.33
C PRO A 256 22.56 9.61 -6.60
N ASP A 257 23.06 10.79 -6.22
CA ASP A 257 24.39 10.93 -5.60
C ASP A 257 24.37 10.89 -4.06
N ILE A 258 23.25 10.50 -3.43
CA ILE A 258 23.08 10.63 -1.97
C ILE A 258 24.20 9.94 -1.15
N ASP A 259 24.68 8.78 -1.59
CA ASP A 259 25.72 8.00 -0.88
C ASP A 259 27.12 8.62 -1.01
N SER A 260 27.35 9.43 -2.04
CA SER A 260 28.65 10.06 -2.32
C SER A 260 28.85 11.42 -1.66
N ARG A 261 27.78 11.98 -1.08
CA ARG A 261 27.82 13.30 -0.45
C ARG A 261 28.48 13.21 0.92
N THR A 262 29.45 14.08 1.17
CA THR A 262 30.12 14.22 2.47
C THR A 262 29.20 14.73 3.58
N ASN A 263 28.13 15.44 3.24
CA ASN A 263 27.16 15.98 4.19
C ASN A 263 25.83 15.21 4.11
N PRO A 264 25.21 14.89 5.26
CA PRO A 264 23.91 14.24 5.29
C PRO A 264 22.85 15.12 4.64
N VAL A 265 22.02 14.52 3.78
CA VAL A 265 20.93 15.24 3.12
C VAL A 265 19.86 15.55 4.16
N THR A 266 19.47 16.82 4.27
CA THR A 266 18.36 17.25 5.13
C THR A 266 17.06 17.32 4.33
N PHE A 267 15.93 17.20 5.02
CA PHE A 267 14.61 17.28 4.43
C PHE A 267 14.39 18.58 3.64
N ASN A 268 14.88 19.72 4.13
CA ASN A 268 14.78 21.00 3.42
C ASN A 268 15.46 20.97 2.04
N VAL A 269 16.66 20.39 1.96
CA VAL A 269 17.40 20.28 0.69
C VAL A 269 16.62 19.40 -0.28
N LEU A 270 16.11 18.26 0.18
CA LEU A 270 15.27 17.38 -0.61
C LEU A 270 14.00 18.11 -1.10
N PHE A 271 13.28 18.79 -0.20
CA PHE A 271 12.05 19.51 -0.52
C PHE A 271 12.28 20.58 -1.59
N CYS A 272 13.33 21.39 -1.44
CA CYS A 272 13.71 22.41 -2.41
C CYS A 272 14.07 21.81 -3.78
N GLU A 273 14.90 20.75 -3.80
CA GLU A 273 15.31 20.11 -5.05
C GLU A 273 14.12 19.47 -5.77
N VAL A 274 13.22 18.81 -5.04
CA VAL A 274 12.07 18.09 -5.62
C VAL A 274 11.07 19.04 -6.25
N ILE A 275 10.79 20.17 -5.61
CA ILE A 275 9.89 21.20 -6.15
C ILE A 275 10.49 21.88 -7.39
N GLN A 276 11.78 22.22 -7.35
CA GLN A 276 12.43 22.95 -8.43
C GLN A 276 12.65 22.07 -9.67
N ARG A 277 13.10 20.81 -9.49
CA ARG A 277 13.44 19.92 -10.61
C ARG A 277 12.25 19.14 -11.13
N PHE A 278 11.38 18.66 -10.25
CA PHE A 278 10.32 17.73 -10.63
C PHE A 278 8.91 18.31 -10.51
N HIS A 279 8.75 19.50 -9.91
CA HIS A 279 7.44 20.11 -9.64
C HIS A 279 6.51 19.18 -8.85
N MET A 280 7.08 18.42 -7.92
CA MET A 280 6.36 17.53 -7.01
C MET A 280 6.39 18.11 -5.60
N ILE A 281 5.35 17.84 -4.82
CA ILE A 281 5.29 18.25 -3.41
C ILE A 281 5.56 17.03 -2.54
N VAL A 282 6.55 17.12 -1.66
CA VAL A 282 6.84 16.08 -0.68
C VAL A 282 5.91 16.25 0.54
N MET A 283 5.19 15.19 0.90
CA MET A 283 4.22 15.17 2.00
C MET A 283 4.80 14.60 3.30
N GLY A 284 5.69 13.61 3.19
CA GLY A 284 6.22 12.91 4.35
C GLY A 284 7.23 11.83 3.97
N ILE A 285 7.79 11.18 4.97
CA ILE A 285 8.85 10.17 4.84
C ILE A 285 8.29 8.81 5.26
N TYR A 286 8.76 7.75 4.62
CA TYR A 286 8.49 6.36 4.95
C TYR A 286 9.79 5.62 5.26
N ARG A 287 10.17 5.66 6.54
CA ARG A 287 11.49 5.28 7.06
C ARG A 287 11.50 3.88 7.65
N LEU A 288 12.60 3.14 7.49
CA LEU A 288 12.78 1.83 8.14
C LEU A 288 12.88 1.97 9.67
N LEU A 289 12.08 1.18 10.38
CA LEU A 289 12.02 1.16 11.84
C LEU A 289 13.36 0.73 12.46
N ASP A 290 14.04 -0.24 11.83
CA ASP A 290 15.36 -0.71 12.29
C ASP A 290 16.39 0.40 12.41
N ILE A 291 16.34 1.41 11.54
CA ILE A 291 17.28 2.54 11.56
C ILE A 291 16.99 3.44 12.75
N LEU A 292 15.72 3.65 13.08
CA LEU A 292 15.32 4.42 14.25
C LEU A 292 15.76 3.73 15.54
N ILE A 293 15.57 2.42 15.63
CA ILE A 293 15.97 1.62 16.80
C ILE A 293 17.50 1.59 16.95
N ARG A 294 18.25 1.42 15.85
CA ARG A 294 19.73 1.43 15.90
C ARG A 294 20.31 2.76 16.37
N ASN A 295 19.63 3.87 16.09
CA ASN A 295 20.05 5.19 16.51
C ASN A 295 19.68 5.48 17.97
N ASP A 296 18.84 4.66 18.59
CA ASP A 296 18.50 4.78 20.01
C ASP A 296 19.55 4.02 20.86
N PRO A 297 20.34 4.71 21.69
CA PRO A 297 21.36 4.07 22.53
C PRO A 297 20.78 3.19 23.65
N THR A 298 19.46 3.21 23.88
CA THR A 298 18.81 2.50 24.98
C THR A 298 18.30 1.10 24.62
N VAL A 299 18.30 0.73 23.34
CA VAL A 299 17.68 -0.52 22.86
C VAL A 299 18.74 -1.58 22.53
N ASP A 300 18.58 -2.79 23.09
CA ASP A 300 19.42 -3.94 22.77
C ASP A 300 19.30 -4.32 21.29
N VAL A 301 20.38 -4.15 20.53
CA VAL A 301 20.49 -4.46 19.09
C VAL A 301 20.13 -5.93 18.77
N ASN A 302 20.23 -6.83 19.75
CA ASN A 302 19.90 -8.26 19.61
C ASN A 302 18.41 -8.58 19.78
N LYS A 303 17.58 -7.63 20.24
CA LYS A 303 16.13 -7.77 20.34
C LYS A 303 15.38 -7.12 19.18
N ILE A 304 16.10 -6.58 18.19
CA ILE A 304 15.45 -5.98 17.02
C ILE A 304 14.62 -7.08 16.35
N PRO A 305 13.28 -6.97 16.32
CA PRO A 305 12.47 -7.92 15.59
C PRO A 305 12.91 -7.81 14.13
N GLY A 306 13.51 -8.89 13.60
CA GLY A 306 14.14 -8.93 12.28
C GLY A 306 13.14 -8.73 11.14
N GLY A 307 12.66 -7.51 10.98
CA GLY A 307 11.62 -7.15 10.04
C GLY A 307 11.91 -5.79 9.44
N HIS A 308 11.99 -5.74 8.11
CA HIS A 308 12.07 -4.53 7.31
C HIS A 308 10.74 -3.74 7.36
N LYS A 309 10.28 -3.36 8.57
CA LYS A 309 9.11 -2.53 8.79
C LYS A 309 9.49 -1.08 8.53
N ARG A 310 8.58 -0.33 7.93
CA ARG A 310 8.73 1.10 7.73
C ARG A 310 7.60 1.84 8.40
N ILE A 311 7.88 3.01 8.97
CA ILE A 311 6.91 3.87 9.62
C ILE A 311 6.75 5.18 8.85
N VAL A 312 5.57 5.78 8.97
CA VAL A 312 5.23 7.05 8.35
C VAL A 312 5.62 8.21 9.25
N ILE A 313 6.35 9.17 8.70
CA ILE A 313 6.71 10.43 9.36
C ILE A 313 6.06 11.57 8.56
N CYS A 314 4.97 12.10 9.10
CA CYS A 314 4.27 13.24 8.53
C CYS A 314 5.00 14.53 8.92
N TYR A 315 5.18 15.44 7.96
CA TYR A 315 5.71 16.79 8.20
C TYR A 315 7.00 16.83 9.06
N PRO A 316 8.10 16.21 8.58
CA PRO A 316 9.38 16.25 9.29
C PRO A 316 9.94 17.68 9.37
N PRO A 317 10.73 18.02 10.41
CA PRO A 317 11.35 19.33 10.53
C PRO A 317 12.37 19.58 9.41
N TYR A 318 12.64 20.86 9.09
CA TYR A 318 13.54 21.23 7.98
C TYR A 318 14.95 20.62 8.07
N ASN A 319 15.48 20.49 9.29
CA ASN A 319 16.82 19.96 9.55
C ASN A 319 16.82 18.44 9.76
N TYR A 320 15.73 17.74 9.49
CA TYR A 320 15.65 16.29 9.65
C TYR A 320 16.61 15.59 8.69
N HIS A 321 17.47 14.71 9.22
CA HIS A 321 18.45 13.96 8.43
C HIS A 321 17.76 12.78 7.74
N MET A 322 17.96 12.67 6.43
CA MET A 322 17.41 11.61 5.58
C MET A 322 18.38 10.44 5.47
N ASP A 323 17.85 9.22 5.42
CA ASP A 323 18.63 8.02 5.17
C ASP A 323 18.51 7.60 3.69
N PRO A 324 19.57 7.05 3.06
CA PRO A 324 19.53 6.62 1.66
C PRO A 324 18.52 5.50 1.36
N SER A 325 18.03 4.82 2.40
CA SER A 325 17.02 3.77 2.28
C SER A 325 15.60 4.29 2.44
N ASP A 326 15.40 5.55 2.80
CA ASP A 326 14.07 6.13 3.01
C ASP A 326 13.29 6.19 1.70
N MET A 327 11.97 6.03 1.83
CA MET A 327 11.01 6.34 0.79
C MET A 327 10.27 7.62 1.14
N VAL A 328 9.74 8.32 0.15
CA VAL A 328 9.12 9.64 0.32
C VAL A 328 7.76 9.66 -0.33
N TYR A 329 6.75 10.14 0.41
CA TYR A 329 5.42 10.41 -0.13
C TYR A 329 5.45 11.70 -0.93
N VAL A 330 5.10 11.62 -2.20
CA VAL A 330 5.08 12.78 -3.10
C VAL A 330 3.73 12.91 -3.81
N MET A 331 3.31 14.15 -4.02
CA MET A 331 2.27 14.49 -4.98
C MET A 331 2.93 14.77 -6.32
N GLN A 332 2.81 13.83 -7.24
CA GLN A 332 3.33 13.90 -8.60
C GLN A 332 2.26 14.42 -9.54
N GLN A 333 2.61 15.29 -10.49
CA GLN A 333 1.70 15.65 -11.57
C GLN A 333 1.56 14.48 -12.58
N SER A 334 0.34 14.18 -13.02
CA SER A 334 0.15 13.26 -14.14
C SER A 334 0.81 13.86 -15.39
N ARG A 335 1.85 13.20 -15.90
CA ARG A 335 2.50 13.61 -17.14
C ARG A 335 1.56 13.27 -18.30
N PRO A 336 1.24 14.20 -19.21
CA PRO A 336 0.54 13.84 -20.43
C PRO A 336 1.38 12.84 -21.21
N TYR A 337 0.74 11.86 -21.85
CA TYR A 337 1.39 10.92 -22.76
C TYR A 337 1.90 11.67 -23.99
N ASN A 338 3.00 12.38 -23.85
CA ASN A 338 3.79 12.84 -24.99
C ASN A 338 4.65 11.66 -25.41
N GLY A 339 4.27 10.99 -26.51
CA GLY A 339 4.98 9.86 -27.12
C GLY A 339 6.44 10.14 -27.55
N HIS A 340 7.05 11.20 -27.05
CA HIS A 340 8.43 11.62 -27.33
C HIS A 340 9.40 11.43 -26.16
N TYR A 341 8.96 11.00 -24.97
CA TYR A 341 9.87 10.79 -23.82
C TYR A 341 10.11 9.33 -23.41
N SER A 342 9.51 8.35 -24.11
CA SER A 342 9.77 6.91 -23.88
C SER A 342 11.17 6.44 -24.32
N ARG A 343 12.01 7.32 -24.88
CA ARG A 343 13.39 7.01 -25.28
C ARG A 343 14.48 7.47 -24.32
N GLN A 344 14.18 8.28 -23.29
CA GLN A 344 15.24 8.75 -22.37
C GLN A 344 15.40 7.91 -21.10
N ASN A 345 14.37 7.18 -20.68
CA ASN A 345 14.48 6.25 -19.54
C ASN A 345 15.01 4.85 -19.95
N SER A 346 15.06 4.54 -21.24
CA SER A 346 15.70 3.33 -21.78
C SER A 346 17.20 3.51 -22.08
N SER A 347 17.74 4.72 -21.91
CA SER A 347 19.16 5.03 -22.11
C SER A 347 20.01 5.10 -20.83
N ILE A 348 19.43 4.86 -19.64
CA ILE A 348 20.20 4.86 -18.38
C ILE A 348 20.77 3.46 -18.06
N THR A 349 20.36 2.41 -18.78
CA THR A 349 20.83 1.02 -18.56
C THR A 349 21.71 0.46 -19.68
N ALA A 350 22.20 1.29 -20.62
CA ALA A 350 23.06 0.82 -21.69
C ALA A 350 24.38 1.61 -21.75
N ILE A 351 25.47 0.88 -21.42
CA ILE A 351 26.86 1.11 -21.85
C ILE A 351 27.71 2.03 -20.96
N GLN A 352 28.24 1.45 -19.88
CA GLN A 352 29.65 1.61 -19.52
C GLN A 352 30.28 0.22 -19.37
N THR A 353 30.57 -0.38 -20.51
CA THR A 353 31.61 -1.39 -20.66
C THR A 353 32.50 -0.99 -21.83
N ARG A 354 33.58 -0.28 -21.50
CA ARG A 354 34.85 -0.35 -22.21
C ARG A 354 35.97 0.10 -21.28
#